data_AF-A0A9D4JEB5-F1
#
_entry.id   AF-A0A9D4JEB5-F1
#
_cell.length_a   1.000
_cell.length_b   1.000
_cell.length_c   1.000
_cell.angle_alpha   90.00
_cell.angle_beta   90.00
_cell.angle_gamma   90.00
#
_symmetry.space_group_name_H-M   'P 1'
#
loop_
_entity.id
_entity.type
_entity.pdbx_description
1 polymer ?
#
loop_
_entity_poly.entity_id
_entity_poly.type
_entity_poly.pdbx_seq_one_letter_code
_entity_poly.pdbx_strand_id
1 'polypeptide(L)'
;MCLYFEFLGGTADISIHEKQGDGSLKNKHAPSGGPWGGIYVDENFATFLSEVFGTKALSTMQTNDMYDMIRDIEVKKRKFESDSEADIIFRIPYALKESAD
;
A
#
# COMPACT_ATOMS: atom_id res chain seq x y z
N MET A 1 -13.55 -18.21 20.95
CA MET A 1 -13.41 -17.85 19.53
C MET A 1 -12.40 -16.72 19.45
N CYS A 2 -11.44 -16.79 18.54
CA CYS A 2 -10.41 -15.78 18.29
C CYS A 2 -10.43 -15.44 16.80
N LEU A 3 -10.42 -14.15 16.50
CA LEU A 3 -10.39 -13.60 15.16
C LEU A 3 -8.99 -13.05 14.91
N TYR A 4 -8.37 -13.43 13.79
CA TYR A 4 -7.07 -12.91 13.38
C TYR A 4 -7.22 -12.15 12.07
N PHE A 5 -6.60 -10.97 12.02
CA PHE A 5 -6.48 -10.15 10.83
C PHE A 5 -5.01 -10.08 10.43
N GLU A 6 -4.71 -10.50 9.21
CA GLU A 6 -3.36 -10.48 8.66
C GLU A 6 -3.34 -9.51 7.49
N PHE A 7 -2.64 -8.38 7.65
CA PHE A 7 -2.48 -7.38 6.60
C PHE A 7 -1.06 -7.47 6.04
N LEU A 8 -0.95 -7.79 4.76
CA LEU A 8 0.31 -7.91 4.04
C LEU A 8 0.37 -6.88 2.91
N GLY A 9 1.49 -6.86 2.20
CA GLY A 9 1.69 -5.96 1.06
C GLY A 9 0.69 -6.20 -0.08
N GLY A 10 0.25 -7.45 -0.30
CA GLY A 10 -0.67 -7.79 -1.40
C GLY A 10 -2.06 -8.21 -0.93
N THR A 11 -2.17 -8.88 0.22
CA THR A 11 -3.43 -9.47 0.69
C THR A 11 -3.80 -8.95 2.07
N ALA A 12 -5.09 -8.98 2.36
CA ALA A 12 -5.57 -9.01 3.74
C ALA A 12 -6.40 -10.28 3.92
N ASP A 13 -6.08 -11.03 4.97
CA ASP A 13 -6.68 -12.32 5.27
C ASP A 13 -7.30 -12.30 6.67
N ILE A 14 -8.47 -12.92 6.81
CA ILE A 14 -9.23 -13.05 8.05
C ILE A 14 -9.37 -14.53 8.36
N SER A 15 -8.97 -14.94 9.57
CA SER A 15 -9.13 -16.33 10.03
C SER A 15 -9.80 -16.42 11.40
N ILE A 16 -10.53 -17.52 11.62
CA ILE A 16 -11.32 -17.73 12.84
C ILE A 16 -10.88 -19.02 13.52
N HIS A 17 -10.29 -18.92 14.71
CA HIS A 17 -9.88 -20.08 15.50
C HIS A 17 -10.74 -20.23 16.77
N GLU A 18 -11.05 -21.47 17.13
CA GLU A 18 -11.70 -21.83 18.39
C GLU A 18 -10.71 -22.57 19.28
N LYS A 19 -10.49 -22.02 20.48
CA LYS A 19 -9.73 -22.71 21.54
C LYS A 19 -10.57 -23.85 22.11
N GLN A 20 -10.02 -25.06 22.05
CA GLN A 20 -10.63 -26.28 22.54
C GLN A 20 -10.33 -26.49 24.04
N GLY A 21 -11.06 -27.41 24.68
CA GLY A 21 -10.89 -27.71 26.11
C GLY A 21 -9.52 -28.30 26.47
N ASP A 22 -8.84 -28.91 25.51
CA ASP A 22 -7.46 -29.42 25.65
C ASP A 22 -6.39 -28.35 25.41
N GLY A 23 -6.78 -27.10 25.12
CA GLY A 23 -5.89 -26.00 24.82
C GLY A 23 -5.47 -25.87 23.35
N SER A 24 -5.86 -26.81 22.47
CA SER A 24 -5.59 -26.73 21.04
C SER A 24 -6.42 -25.65 20.34
N LEU A 25 -5.97 -25.20 19.16
CA LEU A 25 -6.71 -24.29 18.30
C LEU A 25 -7.30 -25.07 17.12
N LYS A 26 -8.61 -25.00 16.94
CA LYS A 26 -9.32 -25.55 15.78
C LYS A 26 -9.72 -24.42 14.85
N ASN A 27 -9.41 -24.56 13.57
CA ASN A 27 -9.90 -23.61 12.57
C ASN A 27 -11.41 -23.80 12.35
N LYS A 28 -12.21 -22.74 12.53
CA LYS A 28 -13.67 -22.76 12.38
C LYS A 28 -14.08 -22.53 10.93
N HIS A 29 -13.31 -21.75 10.18
CA HIS A 29 -13.63 -21.38 8.80
C HIS A 29 -12.35 -21.26 7.98
N ALA A 30 -12.41 -21.60 6.68
CA ALA A 30 -11.29 -21.33 5.80
C ALA A 30 -10.94 -19.83 5.87
N PRO A 31 -9.64 -19.46 5.86
CA PRO A 31 -9.25 -18.06 5.77
C PRO A 31 -9.93 -17.42 4.57
N SER A 32 -10.55 -16.27 4.78
CA SER A 32 -11.13 -15.45 3.72
C SER A 32 -10.29 -14.20 3.55
N GLY A 33 -10.04 -13.83 2.30
CA GLY A 33 -9.16 -12.70 2.01
C GLY A 33 -9.26 -12.26 0.56
N GLY A 34 -8.48 -11.25 0.24
CA GLY A 34 -8.42 -10.67 -1.10
C GLY A 34 -7.28 -9.68 -1.22
N PRO A 35 -7.14 -9.01 -2.37
CA PRO A 35 -6.04 -8.08 -2.66
C PRO A 35 -6.06 -6.79 -1.83
N TRP A 36 -6.68 -6.79 -0.64
CA TRP A 36 -6.92 -5.63 0.23
C TRP A 36 -5.69 -5.16 1.01
N GLY A 37 -4.49 -5.56 0.57
CA GLY A 37 -3.23 -5.21 1.20
C GLY A 37 -2.69 -3.84 0.78
N GLY A 38 -1.40 -3.63 1.05
CA GLY A 38 -0.68 -2.41 0.66
C GLY A 38 -0.66 -2.08 -0.84
N ILE A 39 -0.98 -3.03 -1.72
CA ILE A 39 -1.01 -2.86 -3.18
C ILE A 39 -2.03 -1.80 -3.61
N TYR A 40 -3.19 -1.74 -2.95
CA TYR A 40 -4.17 -0.70 -3.26
C TYR A 40 -3.68 0.70 -2.86
N VAL A 41 -2.84 0.82 -1.83
CA VAL A 41 -2.25 2.11 -1.47
C VAL A 41 -1.32 2.58 -2.59
N ASP A 42 -0.51 1.68 -3.14
CA ASP A 42 0.41 1.97 -4.23
C ASP A 42 -0.36 2.34 -5.52
N GLU A 43 -1.41 1.60 -5.85
CA GLU A 43 -2.27 1.87 -7.02
C GLU A 43 -3.00 3.21 -6.92
N ASN A 44 -3.56 3.53 -5.74
CA ASN A 44 -4.22 4.81 -5.52
C ASN A 44 -3.22 5.97 -5.58
N PHE A 45 -2.00 5.79 -5.08
CA PHE A 45 -0.97 6.82 -5.18
C PHE A 45 -0.51 7.03 -6.62
N ALA A 46 -0.34 5.96 -7.41
CA ALA A 46 -0.01 6.07 -8.83
C ALA A 46 -1.12 6.77 -9.64
N THR A 47 -2.38 6.50 -9.28
CA THR A 47 -3.55 7.18 -9.85
C THR A 47 -3.53 8.68 -9.50
N PHE A 48 -3.30 9.02 -8.23
CA PHE A 48 -3.16 10.40 -7.78
C PHE A 48 -2.05 11.16 -8.54
N LEU A 49 -0.87 10.54 -8.71
CA LEU A 49 0.20 11.15 -9.50
C LEU A 49 -0.21 11.36 -10.97
N SER A 50 -0.99 10.43 -11.53
CA SER A 50 -1.49 10.54 -12.91
C SER A 50 -2.49 11.68 -13.06
N GLU A 51 -3.29 11.94 -12.03
CA GLU A 51 -4.22 13.08 -11.99
C GLU A 51 -3.47 14.41 -11.85
N VAL A 52 -2.39 14.45 -11.07
CA VAL A 52 -1.59 15.66 -10.84
C VAL A 52 -0.72 16.03 -12.04
N PHE A 53 0.00 15.06 -12.62
CA PHE A 53 1.01 15.32 -13.67
C PHE A 53 0.57 14.91 -15.06
N GLY A 54 -0.54 14.19 -15.19
CA GLY A 54 -0.98 13.58 -16.44
C GLY A 54 -0.30 12.25 -16.73
N THR A 55 -1.06 11.32 -17.28
CA THR A 55 -0.60 9.97 -17.65
C THR A 55 0.56 10.00 -18.66
N LYS A 56 0.56 10.98 -19.58
CA LYS A 56 1.62 11.14 -20.58
C LYS A 56 2.97 11.41 -19.91
N ALA A 57 3.04 12.34 -18.97
CA ALA A 57 4.29 12.71 -18.29
C ALA A 57 4.89 11.51 -17.54
N LEU A 58 4.06 10.78 -16.79
CA LEU A 58 4.48 9.57 -16.08
C LEU A 58 4.93 8.47 -17.03
N SER A 59 4.24 8.27 -18.16
CA SER A 59 4.61 7.24 -19.14
C SER A 59 5.94 7.53 -19.86
N THR A 60 6.33 8.80 -19.95
CA THR A 60 7.58 9.24 -20.57
C THR A 60 8.74 9.34 -19.58
N MET A 61 8.50 9.16 -18.29
CA MET A 61 9.51 9.25 -17.25
C MET A 61 10.51 8.09 -17.35
N GLN A 62 11.78 8.34 -17.01
CA GLN A 62 12.79 7.28 -16.99
C GLN A 62 12.43 6.23 -15.94
N THR A 63 12.70 4.96 -16.26
CA THR A 63 12.37 3.84 -15.37
C THR A 63 13.07 3.96 -14.01
N ASN A 64 14.30 4.48 -13.97
CA ASN A 64 15.03 4.69 -12.70
C ASN A 64 14.34 5.73 -11.81
N ASP A 65 13.89 6.85 -12.38
CA ASP A 65 13.16 7.90 -11.64
C ASP A 65 11.83 7.35 -11.09
N MET A 66 11.13 6.54 -11.88
CA MET A 66 9.94 5.81 -11.44
C MET A 66 10.25 4.89 -10.25
N TYR A 67 11.34 4.11 -10.31
CA TYR A 67 11.72 3.20 -9.21
C TYR A 67 12.08 3.95 -7.94
N ASP A 68 12.83 5.05 -8.04
CA ASP A 68 13.20 5.86 -6.88
C ASP A 68 11.97 6.47 -6.22
N MET A 69 11.00 6.94 -7.02
CA MET A 69 9.74 7.46 -6.52
C MET A 69 8.89 6.39 -5.83
N ILE A 70 8.71 5.22 -6.46
CA ILE A 70 8.00 4.07 -5.85
C ILE A 70 8.67 3.63 -4.54
N ARG A 71 10.00 3.60 -4.51
CA ARG A 71 10.75 3.25 -3.30
C ARG A 71 10.53 4.28 -2.18
N ASP A 72 10.53 5.58 -2.52
CA ASP A 72 10.30 6.65 -1.56
C ASP A 72 8.87 6.59 -0.98
N ILE A 73 7.88 6.22 -1.79
CA ILE A 73 6.50 5.95 -1.36
C ILE A 73 6.44 4.75 -0.41
N GLU A 74 7.03 3.62 -0.80
CA GLU A 74 7.01 2.40 0.02
C GLU A 74 7.64 2.63 1.40
N VAL A 75 8.74 3.40 1.48
CA VAL A 75 9.39 3.73 2.76
C VAL A 75 8.51 4.62 3.63
N LYS A 76 7.79 5.58 3.05
CA LYS A 76 6.91 6.48 3.82
C LYS A 76 5.62 5.81 4.23
N LYS A 77 5.03 4.98 3.36
CA LYS A 77 3.85 4.16 3.67
C LYS A 77 4.07 3.32 4.94
N ARG A 78 5.26 2.73 5.11
CA ARG A 78 5.61 1.93 6.31
C ARG A 78 5.72 2.72 7.60
N LYS A 79 5.93 4.03 7.51
CA LYS A 79 6.09 4.94 8.66
C LYS A 79 4.88 5.85 8.83
N PHE A 80 3.84 5.64 8.04
CA PHE A 80 2.64 6.46 8.08
C PHE A 80 1.85 6.15 9.34
N GLU A 81 1.56 7.19 10.12
CA GLU A 81 0.69 7.13 11.28
C GLU A 81 -0.51 8.03 11.00
N SER A 82 -1.72 7.47 11.01
CA SER A 82 -2.96 8.17 10.64
C SER A 82 -3.23 9.41 11.48
N ASP A 83 -2.71 9.42 12.71
CA ASP A 83 -2.96 10.47 13.70
C ASP A 83 -1.85 11.53 13.71
N SER A 84 -0.86 11.40 12.82
CA SER A 84 0.18 12.41 12.67
C SER A 84 -0.30 13.53 11.74
N GLU A 85 -0.18 14.78 12.20
CA GLU A 85 -0.34 15.97 11.34
C GLU A 85 0.92 16.24 10.50
N ALA A 86 1.83 15.27 10.42
CA ALA A 86 3.10 15.43 9.73
C ALA A 86 2.91 15.34 8.21
N ASP A 87 3.37 16.37 7.50
CA ASP A 87 3.37 16.35 6.04
C ASP A 87 4.24 15.21 5.49
N ILE A 88 3.69 14.50 4.50
CA ILE A 88 4.44 13.48 3.77
C ILE A 88 5.13 14.15 2.57
N ILE A 89 6.43 14.43 2.71
CA ILE A 89 7.21 15.14 1.69
C ILE A 89 7.75 14.15 0.66
N PHE A 90 7.45 14.33 -0.63
CA PHE A 90 7.98 13.50 -1.74
C PHE A 90 9.00 14.24 -2.61
N ARG A 91 10.01 13.50 -3.08
CA ARG A 91 10.92 14.02 -4.11
C ARG A 91 10.29 13.81 -5.48
N ILE A 92 10.03 14.91 -6.18
CA ILE A 92 9.51 14.90 -7.54
C ILE A 92 10.68 14.88 -8.52
N PRO A 93 10.76 13.89 -9.43
CA PRO A 93 11.76 13.86 -10.48
C PRO A 93 11.70 15.11 -11.36
N TYR A 94 12.87 15.59 -11.81
CA TYR A 94 12.97 16.79 -12.65
C TYR A 94 12.10 16.69 -13.92
N ALA A 95 11.98 15.48 -14.49
CA ALA A 95 11.17 15.21 -15.68
C ALA A 95 9.69 15.56 -15.53
N LEU A 96 9.13 15.59 -14.30
CA LEU A 96 7.73 15.95 -14.04
C LEU A 96 7.53 17.43 -13.73
N LYS A 97 8.62 18.20 -13.61
CA LYS A 97 8.55 19.64 -13.31
C LYS A 97 8.17 20.47 -14.56
N GLU A 98 8.48 19.98 -15.76
CA GLU A 98 8.20 20.68 -17.02
C GLU A 98 6.80 20.39 -17.58
N SER A 99 6.04 19.45 -16.99
CA SER A 99 4.70 19.07 -17.44
C SER A 99 3.56 19.69 -16.63
N ALA A 100 3.87 20.51 -15.63
CA ALA A 100 2.89 21.25 -14.84
C ALA A 100 2.72 22.66 -15.44
N ASP A 101 1.91 22.75 -16.50
CA ASP A 101 1.39 24.01 -17.06
C ASP A 101 0.13 24.45 -16.30
#